data_AF-A0A841CT56-F1
#
_entry.id   AF-A0A841CT56-F1
#
_cell.length_a   1.000
_cell.length_b   1.000
_cell.length_c   1.000
_cell.angle_alpha   90.00
_cell.angle_beta   90.00
_cell.angle_gamma   90.00
#
_symmetry.space_group_name_H-M   'P 1'
#
loop_
_entity.id
_entity.type
_entity.pdbx_description
1 polymer ?
#
loop_
_entity_poly.entity_id
_entity_poly.type
_entity_poly.pdbx_seq_one_letter_code
_entity_poly.pdbx_strand_id
1 'polypeptide(L)'
;MTATAKVRNDSDPDVVIDGGGLVTLSGGGQRRILYLNTCDRAQGITTSHCQDQDHPRLTVQNLTFAGGDSSGETAEGGGGGAIFVRGGRVKVVDSRFQDNRCDQVGPDLGGAALRVLGQSDDRPVYVTRSTFRGGVCANGGALSSIGVSWVVLNSVLSGNSAVGRGANPARPGTPGGGSGGAVYADGNRFTVRIAGSIVEDNRANEGGGAVFFVSNDRSGTMSVEGSALRRNPSAGFETPGYRGIFFLGAADPSVSGSIIQ
;
A
#
# COMPACT_ATOMS: atom_id res chain seq x y z
N MET A 1 -5.07 10.98 18.49
CA MET A 1 -6.45 10.44 18.44
C MET A 1 -6.64 9.43 19.57
N THR A 2 -7.87 9.19 20.03
CA THR A 2 -8.17 8.21 21.10
C THR A 2 -8.73 6.88 20.59
N ALA A 3 -9.23 6.86 19.35
CA ALA A 3 -9.73 5.66 18.67
C ALA A 3 -9.47 5.75 17.16
N THR A 4 -9.53 4.61 16.47
CA THR A 4 -9.51 4.52 15.00
C THR A 4 -10.75 5.19 14.42
N ALA A 5 -10.58 6.14 13.50
CA ALA A 5 -11.70 6.72 12.76
C ALA A 5 -12.22 5.69 11.74
N LYS A 6 -13.55 5.55 11.64
CA LYS A 6 -14.20 4.60 10.73
C LYS A 6 -15.15 5.33 9.79
N VAL A 7 -15.01 5.07 8.49
CA VAL A 7 -15.98 5.53 7.49
C VAL A 7 -17.16 4.55 7.50
N ARG A 8 -18.39 5.07 7.60
CA ARG A 8 -19.61 4.26 7.56
C ARG A 8 -19.95 3.91 6.13
N ASN A 9 -20.46 2.71 5.90
CA ASN A 9 -20.70 2.19 4.56
C ASN A 9 -21.93 2.81 3.89
N ASP A 10 -22.80 3.40 4.70
CA ASP A 10 -24.01 4.13 4.34
C ASP A 10 -23.85 5.67 4.47
N SER A 11 -22.61 6.16 4.55
CA SER A 11 -22.33 7.60 4.56
C SER A 11 -22.67 8.26 3.21
N ASP A 12 -22.48 9.58 3.14
CA ASP A 12 -22.42 10.28 1.86
C ASP A 12 -21.49 9.54 0.89
N PRO A 13 -21.86 9.40 -0.40
CA PRO A 13 -21.08 8.64 -1.36
C PRO A 13 -19.65 9.14 -1.52
N ASP A 14 -19.43 10.45 -1.38
CA ASP A 14 -18.13 11.09 -1.50
C ASP A 14 -17.71 11.65 -0.14
N VAL A 15 -16.60 11.14 0.39
CA VAL A 15 -16.10 11.50 1.72
C VAL A 15 -14.74 12.17 1.56
N VAL A 16 -14.63 13.44 1.94
CA VAL A 16 -13.37 14.18 1.87
C VAL A 16 -12.91 14.54 3.28
N ILE A 17 -11.71 14.09 3.63
CA ILE A 17 -11.01 14.51 4.86
C ILE A 17 -9.86 15.40 4.43
N ASP A 18 -9.98 16.70 4.69
CA ASP A 18 -8.98 17.71 4.36
C ASP A 18 -8.34 18.28 5.63
N GLY A 19 -7.03 18.19 5.73
CA GLY A 19 -6.25 18.73 6.83
C GLY A 19 -5.75 20.16 6.63
N GLY A 20 -5.96 20.75 5.45
CA GLY A 20 -5.46 22.09 5.09
C GLY A 20 -3.94 22.24 5.15
N GLY A 21 -3.19 21.13 5.23
CA GLY A 21 -1.75 21.11 5.42
C GLY A 21 -1.31 21.31 6.88
N LEU A 22 -2.26 21.44 7.80
CA LEU A 22 -2.02 21.79 9.20
C LEU A 22 -2.31 20.63 10.15
N VAL A 23 -3.11 19.66 9.73
CA VAL A 23 -3.59 18.59 10.60
C VAL A 23 -2.69 17.35 10.53
N THR A 24 -2.25 16.91 11.70
CA THR A 24 -1.67 15.58 11.91
C THR A 24 -2.67 14.68 12.62
N LEU A 25 -3.06 13.61 11.97
CA LEU A 25 -3.78 12.50 12.57
C LEU A 25 -2.75 11.47 13.05
N SER A 26 -2.67 11.28 14.37
CA SER A 26 -1.72 10.33 14.95
C SER A 26 -2.39 9.16 15.65
N GLY A 27 -1.89 7.96 15.34
CA GLY A 27 -2.21 6.70 16.02
C GLY A 27 -1.43 6.48 17.32
N GLY A 28 -0.44 7.33 17.63
CA GLY A 28 0.34 7.25 18.87
C GLY A 28 1.18 5.98 19.01
N GLY A 29 1.48 5.28 17.91
CA GLY A 29 2.18 3.99 17.88
C GLY A 29 1.36 2.84 18.44
N GLN A 30 0.03 2.97 18.47
CA GLN A 30 -0.84 2.03 19.20
C GLN A 30 -2.09 1.59 18.44
N ARG A 31 -2.47 2.30 17.37
CA ARG A 31 -3.72 2.02 16.67
C ARG A 31 -3.68 2.47 15.23
N ARG A 32 -4.50 1.84 14.40
CA ARG A 32 -4.84 2.36 13.07
C ARG A 32 -5.48 3.74 13.15
N ILE A 33 -5.22 4.59 12.17
CA ILE A 33 -5.78 5.95 12.14
C ILE A 33 -7.15 5.96 11.47
N LEU A 34 -7.27 5.38 10.27
CA LEU A 34 -8.48 5.40 9.47
C LEU A 34 -8.82 4.01 8.92
N TYR A 35 -10.10 3.67 8.92
CA TYR A 35 -10.61 2.39 8.48
C TYR A 35 -11.84 2.58 7.59
N LEU A 36 -11.83 1.93 6.43
CA LEU A 36 -12.96 1.80 5.53
C LEU A 36 -13.06 0.32 5.13
N ASN A 37 -14.20 -0.31 5.41
CA ASN A 37 -14.46 -1.67 4.95
C ASN A 37 -15.95 -1.83 4.66
N THR A 38 -16.30 -1.83 3.38
CA THR A 38 -17.68 -1.99 2.91
C THR A 38 -18.28 -3.35 3.28
N CYS A 39 -17.44 -4.34 3.59
CA CYS A 39 -17.85 -5.68 4.02
C CYS A 39 -17.98 -5.83 5.54
N ASP A 40 -17.55 -4.83 6.33
CA ASP A 40 -17.70 -4.87 7.79
C ASP A 40 -19.14 -4.51 8.18
N ARG A 41 -19.89 -5.51 8.67
CA ARG A 41 -21.27 -5.34 9.15
C ARG A 41 -21.39 -4.28 10.25
N ALA A 42 -20.36 -4.10 11.07
CA ALA A 42 -20.38 -3.08 12.11
C ALA A 42 -20.37 -1.66 11.53
N GLN A 43 -19.95 -1.46 10.28
CA GLN A 43 -20.00 -0.19 9.55
C GLN A 43 -21.25 -0.04 8.66
N GLY A 44 -22.16 -1.02 8.66
CA GLY A 44 -23.37 -1.07 7.84
C GLY A 44 -23.17 -1.93 6.59
N ILE A 45 -24.22 -2.63 6.13
CA ILE A 45 -24.19 -3.37 4.86
C ILE A 45 -25.22 -2.74 3.93
N THR A 46 -24.80 -2.30 2.75
CA THR A 46 -25.67 -1.69 1.75
C THR A 46 -25.90 -2.61 0.55
N THR A 47 -25.06 -3.62 0.35
CA THR A 47 -25.13 -4.58 -0.77
C THR A 47 -24.58 -5.96 -0.38
N SER A 48 -25.02 -7.00 -1.08
CA SER A 48 -24.48 -8.37 -0.97
C SER A 48 -23.10 -8.54 -1.63
N HIS A 49 -22.68 -7.57 -2.45
CA HIS A 49 -21.40 -7.55 -3.15
C HIS A 49 -20.51 -6.41 -2.63
N CYS A 50 -20.31 -6.39 -1.31
CA CYS A 50 -19.64 -5.30 -0.61
C CYS A 50 -18.25 -4.95 -1.16
N GLN A 51 -17.48 -5.96 -1.59
CA GLN A 51 -16.12 -5.79 -2.10
C GLN A 51 -16.00 -4.90 -3.35
N ASP A 52 -17.07 -4.79 -4.12
CA ASP A 52 -17.15 -4.02 -5.37
C ASP A 52 -18.13 -2.85 -5.26
N GLN A 53 -18.61 -2.56 -4.04
CA GLN A 53 -19.45 -1.40 -3.78
C GLN A 53 -18.72 -0.11 -4.20
N ASP A 54 -19.39 0.76 -4.94
CA ASP A 54 -18.80 1.94 -5.59
C ASP A 54 -18.58 3.15 -4.67
N HIS A 55 -19.15 3.09 -3.47
CA HIS A 55 -19.03 4.06 -2.39
C HIS A 55 -18.77 3.34 -1.04
N PRO A 56 -18.25 4.01 -0.02
CA PRO A 56 -17.78 5.40 0.00
C PRO A 56 -16.55 5.63 -0.89
N ARG A 57 -16.46 6.84 -1.47
CA ARG A 57 -15.31 7.34 -2.24
C ARG A 57 -14.53 8.30 -1.37
N LEU A 58 -13.55 7.75 -0.66
CA LEU A 58 -12.72 8.47 0.30
C LEU A 58 -11.60 9.23 -0.40
N THR A 59 -11.52 10.54 -0.16
CA THR A 59 -10.34 11.36 -0.45
C THR A 59 -9.72 11.82 0.87
N VAL A 60 -8.46 11.47 1.09
CA VAL A 60 -7.65 12.09 2.15
C VAL A 60 -6.69 13.08 1.50
N GLN A 61 -6.70 14.32 2.00
CA GLN A 61 -5.90 15.38 1.41
C GLN A 61 -5.29 16.35 2.42
N ASN A 62 -4.11 16.86 2.10
CA ASN A 62 -3.39 17.85 2.90
C ASN A 62 -3.25 17.44 4.39
N LEU A 63 -3.02 16.16 4.64
CA LEU A 63 -2.96 15.55 5.98
C LEU A 63 -1.58 14.98 6.26
N THR A 64 -1.23 14.89 7.54
CA THR A 64 -0.15 14.00 8.01
C THR A 64 -0.73 12.84 8.81
N PHE A 65 -0.43 11.61 8.43
CA PHE A 65 -0.74 10.38 9.15
C PHE A 65 0.54 9.85 9.81
N ALA A 66 0.60 9.90 11.13
CA ALA A 66 1.84 9.61 11.87
C ALA A 66 1.66 8.57 12.97
N GLY A 67 2.57 7.58 13.01
CA GLY A 67 2.59 6.57 14.06
C GLY A 67 1.27 5.78 14.17
N GLY A 68 0.63 5.48 13.05
CA GLY A 68 -0.41 4.46 13.01
C GLY A 68 0.20 3.08 13.23
N ASP A 69 -0.43 2.23 14.02
CA ASP A 69 0.01 0.85 14.26
C ASP A 69 -1.20 -0.10 14.25
N SER A 70 -1.24 -1.02 13.29
CA SER A 70 -2.32 -2.01 13.18
C SER A 70 -1.92 -3.41 13.67
N SER A 71 -0.80 -3.54 14.39
CA SER A 71 -0.30 -4.85 14.83
C SER A 71 -1.34 -5.61 15.64
N GLY A 72 -1.56 -6.89 15.29
CA GLY A 72 -2.58 -7.73 15.92
C GLY A 72 -4.01 -7.49 15.43
N GLU A 73 -4.25 -6.50 14.55
CA GLU A 73 -5.54 -6.35 13.89
C GLU A 73 -5.65 -7.34 12.72
N THR A 74 -6.55 -8.32 12.81
CA THR A 74 -6.60 -9.46 11.86
C THR A 74 -7.73 -9.39 10.82
N ALA A 75 -8.59 -8.37 10.88
CA ALA A 75 -9.66 -8.20 9.90
C ALA A 75 -9.09 -8.17 8.48
N GLU A 76 -9.66 -8.99 7.58
CA GLU A 76 -9.20 -9.12 6.19
C GLU A 76 -7.69 -9.43 6.05
N GLY A 77 -7.13 -10.17 7.01
CA GLY A 77 -5.71 -10.54 7.04
C GLY A 77 -4.78 -9.45 7.58
N GLY A 78 -5.30 -8.34 8.09
CA GLY A 78 -4.53 -7.30 8.79
C GLY A 78 -3.80 -6.31 7.89
N GLY A 79 -2.85 -5.55 8.46
CA GLY A 79 -2.10 -4.49 7.78
C GLY A 79 -2.81 -3.13 7.75
N GLY A 80 -2.24 -2.19 6.98
CA GLY A 80 -2.79 -0.83 6.86
C GLY A 80 -2.58 -0.01 8.14
N GLY A 81 -1.34 0.11 8.60
CA GLY A 81 -0.99 0.74 9.88
C GLY A 81 -1.58 2.13 10.08
N ALA A 82 -1.56 2.98 9.04
CA ALA A 82 -2.27 4.25 9.07
C ALA A 82 -3.70 4.11 8.54
N ILE A 83 -3.86 3.57 7.34
CA ILE A 83 -5.15 3.44 6.66
C ILE A 83 -5.35 2.02 6.12
N PHE A 84 -6.53 1.48 6.37
CA PHE A 84 -7.00 0.23 5.77
C PHE A 84 -8.27 0.48 4.97
N VAL A 85 -8.32 -0.06 3.75
CA VAL A 85 -9.45 0.07 2.83
C VAL A 85 -9.81 -1.30 2.24
N ARG A 86 -11.10 -1.66 2.31
CA ARG A 86 -11.71 -2.82 1.64
C ARG A 86 -12.99 -2.38 0.94
N GLY A 87 -13.03 -2.53 -0.39
CA GLY A 87 -14.12 -2.04 -1.24
C GLY A 87 -14.21 -0.50 -1.27
N GLY A 88 -15.30 0.04 -1.84
CA GLY A 88 -15.41 1.47 -2.07
C GLY A 88 -14.31 1.98 -3.01
N ARG A 89 -13.90 3.24 -2.79
CA ARG A 89 -12.74 3.84 -3.46
C ARG A 89 -11.93 4.71 -2.51
N VAL A 90 -10.63 4.81 -2.74
CA VAL A 90 -9.73 5.71 -2.01
C VAL A 90 -8.80 6.51 -2.95
N LYS A 91 -8.56 7.76 -2.58
CA LYS A 91 -7.60 8.67 -3.22
C LYS A 91 -6.79 9.41 -2.15
N VAL A 92 -5.50 9.58 -2.41
CA VAL A 92 -4.56 10.28 -1.53
C VAL A 92 -3.94 11.47 -2.26
N VAL A 93 -4.04 12.67 -1.70
CA VAL A 93 -3.54 13.91 -2.30
C VAL A 93 -2.71 14.68 -1.29
N ASP A 94 -1.52 15.11 -1.68
CA ASP A 94 -0.71 16.08 -0.90
C ASP A 94 -0.58 15.73 0.59
N SER A 95 -0.39 14.44 0.88
CA SER A 95 -0.44 13.92 2.25
C SER A 95 0.87 13.24 2.62
N ARG A 96 1.15 13.18 3.91
CA ARG A 96 2.38 12.62 4.48
C ARG A 96 2.04 11.43 5.36
N PHE A 97 2.78 10.35 5.22
CA PHE A 97 2.67 9.14 6.04
C PHE A 97 4.02 8.89 6.68
N GLN A 98 4.07 8.90 8.02
CA GLN A 98 5.32 8.88 8.78
C GLN A 98 5.28 7.80 9.85
N ASP A 99 6.30 6.94 9.85
CA ASP A 99 6.60 6.00 10.94
C ASP A 99 5.43 5.10 11.33
N ASN A 100 4.61 4.72 10.34
CA ASN A 100 3.49 3.81 10.55
C ASN A 100 3.98 2.35 10.60
N ARG A 101 3.25 1.49 11.30
CA ARG A 101 3.61 0.11 11.62
C ARG A 101 2.45 -0.84 11.36
N CYS A 102 2.79 -2.08 11.04
CA CYS A 102 1.85 -3.19 11.06
C CYS A 102 2.60 -4.43 11.60
N ASP A 103 1.92 -5.58 11.66
CA ASP A 103 2.54 -6.86 11.99
C ASP A 103 3.86 -7.09 11.23
N GLN A 104 4.86 -7.58 11.95
CA GLN A 104 6.22 -7.73 11.41
C GLN A 104 6.39 -8.95 10.50
N VAL A 105 5.45 -9.88 10.55
CA VAL A 105 5.50 -11.14 9.79
C VAL A 105 4.11 -11.49 9.27
N GLY A 106 4.07 -12.34 8.25
CA GLY A 106 2.82 -12.88 7.71
C GLY A 106 2.77 -12.78 6.19
N PRO A 107 2.17 -13.78 5.51
CA PRO A 107 1.98 -13.73 4.08
C PRO A 107 0.88 -12.73 3.69
N ASP A 108 1.07 -12.04 2.56
CA ASP A 108 0.14 -11.07 1.98
C ASP A 108 -0.31 -9.90 2.87
N LEU A 109 0.14 -9.85 4.12
CA LEU A 109 -0.09 -8.79 5.08
C LEU A 109 0.91 -7.67 4.83
N GLY A 110 0.44 -6.44 4.64
CA GLY A 110 1.32 -5.34 4.31
C GLY A 110 0.72 -3.95 4.48
N GLY A 111 1.50 -2.94 4.09
CA GLY A 111 1.05 -1.56 3.98
C GLY A 111 1.09 -0.85 5.31
N ALA A 112 2.28 -0.49 5.80
CA ALA A 112 2.37 0.27 7.05
C ALA A 112 1.62 1.61 6.93
N ALA A 113 1.68 2.27 5.77
CA ALA A 113 0.93 3.49 5.53
C ALA A 113 -0.50 3.22 5.05
N LEU A 114 -0.64 2.49 3.94
CA LEU A 114 -1.93 2.24 3.32
C LEU A 114 -2.02 0.81 2.78
N ARG A 115 -3.07 0.11 3.19
CA ARG A 115 -3.46 -1.17 2.62
C ARG A 115 -4.81 -1.07 1.93
N VAL A 116 -4.91 -1.59 0.70
CA VAL A 116 -6.14 -1.59 -0.09
C VAL A 116 -6.42 -2.98 -0.65
N LEU A 117 -7.61 -3.51 -0.36
CA LEU A 117 -8.05 -4.84 -0.78
C LEU A 117 -9.30 -4.72 -1.64
N GLY A 118 -9.16 -4.89 -2.96
CA GLY A 118 -10.22 -4.60 -3.93
C GLY A 118 -10.68 -3.13 -3.94
N GLN A 119 -11.10 -2.66 -5.10
CA GLN A 119 -11.83 -1.41 -5.28
C GLN A 119 -12.90 -1.62 -6.33
N SER A 120 -13.93 -0.78 -6.27
CA SER A 120 -14.98 -0.80 -7.27
C SER A 120 -14.45 -0.63 -8.70
N ASP A 121 -14.97 -1.44 -9.62
CA ASP A 121 -14.65 -1.46 -11.05
C ASP A 121 -13.15 -1.68 -11.35
N ASP A 122 -12.41 -2.31 -10.44
CA ASP A 122 -10.94 -2.50 -10.53
C ASP A 122 -10.15 -1.20 -10.80
N ARG A 123 -10.75 -0.05 -10.44
CA ARG A 123 -10.15 1.27 -10.68
C ARG A 123 -8.88 1.42 -9.83
N PRO A 124 -7.86 2.14 -10.33
CA PRO A 124 -6.65 2.35 -9.57
C PRO A 124 -6.88 3.29 -8.38
N VAL A 125 -6.09 3.08 -7.33
CA VAL A 125 -5.87 4.08 -6.28
C VAL A 125 -4.93 5.15 -6.83
N TYR A 126 -5.34 6.40 -6.72
CA TYR A 126 -4.49 7.54 -7.08
C TYR A 126 -3.81 8.09 -5.83
N VAL A 127 -2.48 8.14 -5.88
CA VAL A 127 -1.61 8.77 -4.88
C VAL A 127 -0.86 9.88 -5.58
N THR A 128 -1.06 11.13 -5.17
CA THR A 128 -0.41 12.28 -5.83
C THR A 128 0.22 13.24 -4.84
N ARG A 129 1.41 13.77 -5.17
CA ARG A 129 2.14 14.77 -4.38
C ARG A 129 2.33 14.37 -2.91
N SER A 130 2.45 13.07 -2.64
CA SER A 130 2.44 12.54 -1.27
C SER A 130 3.80 11.99 -0.86
N THR A 131 4.03 11.90 0.44
CA THR A 131 5.29 11.38 1.00
C THR A 131 5.02 10.22 1.95
N PHE A 132 5.77 9.13 1.81
CA PHE A 132 5.72 7.94 2.66
C PHE A 132 7.10 7.67 3.21
N ARG A 133 7.25 7.81 4.53
CA ARG A 133 8.56 7.72 5.17
C ARG A 133 8.56 6.81 6.38
N GLY A 134 9.60 5.99 6.46
CA GLY A 134 9.94 5.26 7.69
C GLY A 134 8.96 4.15 8.05
N GLY A 135 8.06 3.75 7.17
CA GLY A 135 7.06 2.72 7.45
C GLY A 135 7.66 1.32 7.54
N VAL A 136 7.16 0.49 8.46
CA VAL A 136 7.69 -0.87 8.71
C VAL A 136 6.54 -1.85 8.86
N CYS A 137 6.59 -2.94 8.11
CA CYS A 137 5.50 -3.91 8.03
C CYS A 137 6.03 -5.26 7.51
N ALA A 138 5.26 -6.35 7.61
CA ALA A 138 5.67 -7.66 7.09
C ALA A 138 6.03 -7.58 5.60
N ASN A 139 5.15 -6.94 4.82
CA ASN A 139 5.35 -6.58 3.43
C ASN A 139 4.93 -5.12 3.22
N GLY A 140 5.34 -4.48 2.12
CA GLY A 140 4.81 -3.15 1.76
C GLY A 140 5.04 -2.12 2.87
N GLY A 141 6.28 -1.71 3.12
CA GLY A 141 6.59 -0.77 4.20
C GLY A 141 5.85 0.58 4.07
N ALA A 142 5.44 0.97 2.86
CA ALA A 142 4.49 2.05 2.65
C ALA A 142 3.12 1.53 2.16
N LEU A 143 3.06 1.06 0.92
CA LEU A 143 1.82 0.69 0.23
C LEU A 143 1.70 -0.82 0.10
N SER A 144 0.49 -1.34 0.27
CA SER A 144 0.18 -2.74 -0.01
C SER A 144 -1.19 -2.91 -0.64
N SER A 145 -1.30 -3.84 -1.59
CA SER A 145 -2.58 -4.24 -2.16
C SER A 145 -2.68 -5.71 -2.54
N ILE A 146 -3.93 -6.18 -2.60
CA ILE A 146 -4.32 -7.42 -3.27
C ILE A 146 -5.45 -7.09 -4.25
N GLY A 147 -5.24 -7.38 -5.54
CA GLY A 147 -6.21 -7.17 -6.61
C GLY A 147 -6.52 -5.70 -6.89
N VAL A 148 -5.57 -4.77 -6.63
CA VAL A 148 -5.80 -3.33 -6.82
C VAL A 148 -4.66 -2.71 -7.59
N SER A 149 -5.00 -1.82 -8.53
CA SER A 149 -4.04 -1.05 -9.30
C SER A 149 -3.58 0.21 -8.56
N TRP A 150 -2.33 0.62 -8.77
CA TRP A 150 -1.75 1.85 -8.23
C TRP A 150 -1.39 2.84 -9.33
N VAL A 151 -1.70 4.12 -9.09
CA VAL A 151 -1.17 5.25 -9.85
C VAL A 151 -0.51 6.21 -8.87
N VAL A 152 0.81 6.16 -8.77
CA VAL A 152 1.64 6.97 -7.87
C VAL A 152 2.33 8.07 -8.67
N LEU A 153 1.97 9.32 -8.39
CA LEU A 153 2.37 10.50 -9.16
C LEU A 153 3.07 11.53 -8.29
N ASN A 154 4.21 12.04 -8.74
CA ASN A 154 4.92 13.17 -8.10
C ASN A 154 5.14 12.96 -6.60
N SER A 155 5.44 11.73 -6.18
CA SER A 155 5.46 11.33 -4.77
C SER A 155 6.83 10.83 -4.35
N VAL A 156 7.06 10.79 -3.04
CA VAL A 156 8.32 10.32 -2.45
C VAL A 156 8.03 9.14 -1.52
N LEU A 157 8.62 7.99 -1.80
CA LEU A 157 8.55 6.80 -0.95
C LEU A 157 9.96 6.51 -0.47
N SER A 158 10.28 6.82 0.78
CA SER A 158 11.65 6.74 1.28
C SER A 158 11.81 6.10 2.65
N GLY A 159 12.84 5.28 2.82
CA GLY A 159 13.19 4.74 4.13
C GLY A 159 12.18 3.72 4.68
N ASN A 160 11.39 3.08 3.82
CA ASN A 160 10.39 2.08 4.22
C ASN A 160 10.99 0.67 4.22
N SER A 161 10.49 -0.21 5.10
CA SER A 161 11.06 -1.55 5.26
C SER A 161 10.00 -2.65 5.30
N ALA A 162 10.17 -3.67 4.47
CA ALA A 162 9.50 -4.96 4.60
C ALA A 162 10.38 -5.91 5.42
N VAL A 163 9.95 -6.23 6.64
CA VAL A 163 10.78 -6.92 7.64
C VAL A 163 10.46 -8.40 7.82
N GLY A 164 9.38 -8.88 7.21
CA GLY A 164 9.03 -10.29 7.24
C GLY A 164 10.11 -11.19 6.62
N ARG A 165 9.93 -12.50 6.75
CA ARG A 165 10.85 -13.48 6.17
C ARG A 165 10.08 -14.74 5.81
N GLY A 166 10.37 -15.26 4.62
CA GLY A 166 9.71 -16.45 4.11
C GLY A 166 9.08 -16.30 2.74
N ALA A 167 8.99 -15.07 2.22
CA ALA A 167 8.26 -14.75 0.99
C ALA A 167 6.78 -15.16 1.05
N ASN A 168 6.08 -15.01 -0.08
CA ASN A 168 4.66 -15.30 -0.24
C ASN A 168 4.47 -16.20 -1.49
N PRO A 169 3.92 -17.42 -1.37
CA PRO A 169 3.58 -18.13 -0.12
C PRO A 169 4.77 -18.33 0.81
N ALA A 170 4.51 -18.50 2.12
CA ALA A 170 5.56 -18.69 3.11
C ALA A 170 6.34 -19.99 2.85
N ARG A 171 7.66 -19.90 2.78
CA ARG A 171 8.56 -21.06 2.71
C ARG A 171 8.43 -21.91 3.98
N PRO A 172 8.63 -23.24 3.89
CA PRO A 172 8.57 -24.12 5.06
C PRO A 172 9.42 -23.62 6.23
N GLY A 173 8.83 -23.59 7.43
CA GLY A 173 9.52 -23.17 8.66
C GLY A 173 9.72 -21.66 8.81
N THR A 174 9.07 -20.83 7.99
CA THR A 174 9.14 -19.36 8.08
C THR A 174 7.76 -18.75 8.28
N PRO A 175 7.64 -17.57 8.94
CA PRO A 175 6.34 -16.95 9.20
C PRO A 175 5.75 -16.20 7.99
N GLY A 176 6.51 -16.04 6.90
CA GLY A 176 6.07 -15.38 5.67
C GLY A 176 6.34 -13.88 5.63
N GLY A 177 6.23 -13.32 4.42
CA GLY A 177 6.46 -11.92 4.12
C GLY A 177 7.92 -11.56 3.84
N GLY A 178 8.24 -10.27 3.91
CA GLY A 178 9.56 -9.69 3.65
C GLY A 178 9.69 -9.01 2.29
N SER A 179 8.59 -8.86 1.55
CA SER A 179 8.59 -8.35 0.19
C SER A 179 8.05 -6.92 0.07
N GLY A 180 8.56 -6.14 -0.87
CA GLY A 180 8.04 -4.82 -1.20
C GLY A 180 8.39 -3.77 -0.15
N GLY A 181 9.65 -3.30 -0.11
CA GLY A 181 10.08 -2.32 0.90
C GLY A 181 9.23 -1.04 0.88
N ALA A 182 9.00 -0.46 -0.30
CA ALA A 182 8.04 0.62 -0.50
C ALA A 182 6.65 0.10 -0.90
N VAL A 183 6.55 -0.68 -1.97
CA VAL A 183 5.26 -1.16 -2.52
C VAL A 183 5.21 -2.68 -2.58
N TYR A 184 4.13 -3.25 -2.05
CA TYR A 184 3.75 -4.65 -2.25
C TYR A 184 2.44 -4.70 -3.06
N ALA A 185 2.43 -5.42 -4.19
CA ALA A 185 1.22 -5.60 -4.97
C ALA A 185 1.10 -7.04 -5.47
N ASP A 186 -0.01 -7.68 -5.12
CA ASP A 186 -0.40 -9.02 -5.57
C ASP A 186 -1.80 -8.98 -6.23
N GLY A 187 -2.14 -9.96 -7.05
CA GLY A 187 -3.45 -10.13 -7.66
C GLY A 187 -3.39 -10.90 -8.98
N ASN A 188 -4.49 -10.91 -9.73
CA ASN A 188 -4.51 -11.41 -11.10
C ASN A 188 -4.19 -10.25 -12.06
N ARG A 189 -5.24 -9.55 -12.51
CA ARG A 189 -5.14 -8.42 -13.42
C ARG A 189 -5.12 -7.10 -12.67
N PHE A 190 -3.97 -6.45 -12.58
CA PHE A 190 -3.81 -5.11 -12.04
C PHE A 190 -2.61 -4.39 -12.65
N THR A 191 -2.47 -3.10 -12.36
CA THR A 191 -1.37 -2.28 -12.86
C THR A 191 -0.69 -1.49 -11.76
N VAL A 192 0.62 -1.26 -11.89
CA VAL A 192 1.35 -0.31 -11.04
C VAL A 192 2.04 0.71 -11.93
N ARG A 193 1.63 1.98 -11.82
CA ARG A 193 2.25 3.10 -12.52
C ARG A 193 2.90 4.04 -11.52
N ILE A 194 4.19 4.29 -11.69
CA ILE A 194 4.98 5.24 -10.90
C ILE A 194 5.49 6.31 -11.86
N ALA A 195 5.07 7.56 -11.68
CA ALA A 195 5.49 8.65 -12.55
C ALA A 195 5.92 9.91 -11.79
N GLY A 196 6.96 10.59 -12.28
CA GLY A 196 7.50 11.82 -11.66
C GLY A 196 7.93 11.66 -10.20
N SER A 197 8.23 10.43 -9.76
CA SER A 197 8.34 10.08 -8.34
C SER A 197 9.75 9.66 -7.95
N ILE A 198 10.04 9.73 -6.64
CA ILE A 198 11.28 9.24 -6.05
C ILE A 198 10.94 8.07 -5.13
N VAL A 199 11.59 6.94 -5.35
CA VAL A 199 11.51 5.77 -4.47
C VAL A 199 12.93 5.42 -4.04
N GLU A 200 13.29 5.70 -2.80
CA GLU A 200 14.68 5.57 -2.38
C GLU A 200 14.90 5.11 -0.94
N ASP A 201 16.03 4.44 -0.70
CA ASP A 201 16.44 4.02 0.63
C ASP A 201 15.43 3.07 1.31
N ASN A 202 14.64 2.34 0.52
CA ASN A 202 13.71 1.33 1.02
C ASN A 202 14.38 -0.05 1.05
N ARG A 203 13.91 -0.96 1.91
CA ARG A 203 14.52 -2.30 2.04
C ARG A 203 13.48 -3.40 2.08
N ALA A 204 13.78 -4.52 1.43
CA ALA A 204 13.04 -5.77 1.57
C ALA A 204 13.99 -6.88 2.06
N ASN A 205 13.58 -7.60 3.11
CA ASN A 205 14.30 -8.78 3.60
C ASN A 205 14.24 -9.97 2.61
N GLU A 206 13.23 -9.98 1.73
CA GLU A 206 13.10 -10.91 0.62
C GLU A 206 13.29 -10.15 -0.70
N GLY A 207 12.21 -9.85 -1.42
CA GLY A 207 12.31 -9.27 -2.75
C GLY A 207 11.64 -7.92 -2.94
N GLY A 208 12.20 -7.14 -3.85
CA GLY A 208 11.64 -5.86 -4.27
C GLY A 208 11.73 -4.78 -3.21
N GLY A 209 12.95 -4.30 -2.90
CA GLY A 209 13.13 -3.19 -1.96
C GLY A 209 12.30 -1.94 -2.34
N ALA A 210 12.18 -1.65 -3.64
CA ALA A 210 11.29 -0.61 -4.17
C ALA A 210 9.88 -1.17 -4.38
N VAL A 211 9.75 -2.19 -5.24
CA VAL A 211 8.45 -2.75 -5.62
C VAL A 211 8.53 -4.26 -5.67
N PHE A 212 7.60 -4.93 -5.00
CA PHE A 212 7.28 -6.33 -5.24
C PHE A 212 5.94 -6.40 -5.95
N PHE A 213 5.92 -7.04 -7.12
CA PHE A 213 4.77 -7.16 -8.00
C PHE A 213 4.58 -8.61 -8.40
N VAL A 214 3.42 -9.19 -8.09
CA VAL A 214 3.03 -10.54 -8.52
C VAL A 214 1.63 -10.52 -9.12
N SER A 215 1.55 -10.80 -10.42
CA SER A 215 0.32 -11.10 -11.13
C SER A 215 0.23 -12.62 -11.35
N ASN A 216 -0.68 -13.26 -10.63
CA ASN A 216 -0.78 -14.72 -10.55
C ASN A 216 -1.10 -15.38 -11.90
N ASP A 217 -1.86 -14.69 -12.76
CA ASP A 217 -2.22 -15.14 -14.10
C ASP A 217 -1.38 -14.48 -15.21
N ARG A 218 -0.34 -13.73 -14.83
CA ARG A 218 0.55 -12.98 -15.75
C ARG A 218 -0.21 -12.02 -16.67
N SER A 219 -1.29 -11.40 -16.20
CA SER A 219 -2.01 -10.38 -16.97
C SER A 219 -1.69 -8.94 -16.55
N GLY A 220 -1.06 -8.75 -15.40
CA GLY A 220 -0.72 -7.43 -14.84
C GLY A 220 0.53 -6.79 -15.45
N THR A 221 0.58 -5.46 -15.41
CA THR A 221 1.68 -4.66 -16.02
C THR A 221 2.19 -3.57 -15.08
N MET A 222 3.46 -3.19 -15.24
CA MET A 222 4.07 -2.10 -14.47
C MET A 222 4.74 -1.07 -15.38
N SER A 223 4.64 0.22 -15.02
CA SER A 223 5.40 1.29 -15.68
C SER A 223 6.08 2.24 -14.68
N VAL A 224 7.28 2.70 -15.05
CA VAL A 224 8.08 3.70 -14.34
C VAL A 224 8.48 4.80 -15.33
N GLU A 225 7.99 6.01 -15.08
CA GLU A 225 8.07 7.14 -16.03
C GLU A 225 8.64 8.38 -15.35
N GLY A 226 9.69 8.99 -15.90
CA GLY A 226 10.26 10.22 -15.34
C GLY A 226 10.63 10.14 -13.85
N SER A 227 11.04 8.97 -13.36
CA SER A 227 11.17 8.67 -11.92
C SER A 227 12.57 8.21 -11.54
N ALA A 228 12.92 8.31 -10.26
CA ALA A 228 14.18 7.81 -9.72
C ALA A 228 13.92 6.74 -8.65
N LEU A 229 14.28 5.50 -8.95
CA LEU A 229 14.30 4.37 -8.03
C LEU A 229 15.76 4.09 -7.69
N ARG A 230 16.19 4.36 -6.46
CA ARG A 230 17.61 4.22 -6.09
C ARG A 230 17.82 3.72 -4.67
N ARG A 231 18.86 2.90 -4.48
CA ARG A 231 19.27 2.40 -3.15
C ARG A 231 18.12 1.65 -2.45
N ASN A 232 17.44 0.79 -3.20
CA ASN A 232 16.33 0.00 -2.68
C ASN A 232 16.70 -1.49 -2.58
N PRO A 233 17.61 -1.90 -1.67
CA PRO A 233 18.11 -3.27 -1.63
C PRO A 233 17.01 -4.31 -1.43
N SER A 234 17.04 -5.33 -2.29
CA SER A 234 16.37 -6.63 -2.11
C SER A 234 17.38 -7.62 -1.54
N ALA A 235 17.19 -8.12 -0.32
CA ALA A 235 18.18 -9.01 0.30
C ALA A 235 18.13 -10.46 -0.22
N GLY A 236 16.97 -10.89 -0.73
CA GLY A 236 16.75 -12.22 -1.25
C GLY A 236 16.74 -12.28 -2.78
N PHE A 237 15.81 -11.57 -3.42
CA PHE A 237 15.60 -11.71 -4.86
C PHE A 237 15.04 -10.45 -5.53
N GLU A 238 15.30 -10.29 -6.82
CA GLU A 238 14.78 -9.22 -7.66
C GLU A 238 14.82 -9.67 -9.12
N THR A 239 14.12 -8.94 -10.00
CA THR A 239 14.12 -9.22 -11.43
C THR A 239 15.44 -8.75 -12.04
N PRO A 240 16.18 -9.61 -12.76
CA PRO A 240 17.43 -9.21 -13.41
C PRO A 240 17.24 -7.97 -14.28
N GLY A 241 18.13 -6.98 -14.12
CA GLY A 241 18.05 -5.70 -14.84
C GLY A 241 17.21 -4.62 -14.16
N TYR A 242 16.42 -4.95 -13.12
CA TYR A 242 15.56 -4.01 -12.40
C TYR A 242 15.88 -4.01 -10.90
N ARG A 243 16.99 -3.36 -10.51
CA ARG A 243 17.44 -3.31 -9.12
C ARG A 243 16.35 -2.77 -8.18
N GLY A 244 16.12 -3.48 -7.08
CA GLY A 244 15.07 -3.17 -6.11
C GLY A 244 13.65 -3.49 -6.57
N ILE A 245 13.45 -4.06 -7.76
CA ILE A 245 12.13 -4.48 -8.23
C ILE A 245 12.10 -6.00 -8.38
N PHE A 246 11.13 -6.65 -7.76
CA PHE A 246 10.71 -7.98 -8.17
C PHE A 246 9.39 -7.87 -8.93
N PHE A 247 9.38 -8.37 -10.16
CA PHE A 247 8.25 -8.27 -11.06
C PHE A 247 7.94 -9.63 -11.69
N LEU A 248 6.68 -10.03 -11.51
CA LEU A 248 6.10 -11.23 -12.09
C LEU A 248 4.78 -10.85 -12.77
N GLY A 249 4.82 -10.47 -14.05
CA GLY A 249 3.63 -10.03 -14.79
C GLY A 249 3.65 -10.42 -16.26
N ALA A 250 2.86 -9.71 -17.07
CA ALA A 250 2.60 -10.03 -18.48
C ALA A 250 3.80 -9.84 -19.40
N ALA A 251 4.59 -8.81 -19.15
CA ALA A 251 5.81 -8.48 -19.87
C ALA A 251 6.70 -7.62 -18.98
N ASP A 252 7.97 -7.48 -19.33
CA ASP A 252 8.93 -6.64 -18.60
C ASP A 252 8.36 -5.24 -18.27
N PRO A 253 8.71 -4.68 -17.10
CA PRO A 253 8.27 -3.32 -16.73
C PRO A 253 8.65 -2.30 -17.81
N SER A 254 7.69 -1.44 -18.18
CA SER A 254 7.99 -0.32 -19.07
C SER A 254 8.73 0.77 -18.30
N VAL A 255 9.93 1.14 -18.77
CA VAL A 255 10.75 2.16 -18.12
C VAL A 255 11.08 3.25 -19.13
N SER A 256 10.70 4.50 -18.83
CA SER A 256 10.98 5.65 -19.70
C SER A 256 11.42 6.87 -18.89
N GLY A 257 12.45 7.57 -19.36
CA GLY A 257 13.00 8.76 -18.70
C GLY A 257 13.33 8.57 -17.22
N SER A 258 13.65 7.34 -16.80
CA SER A 258 13.77 6.96 -15.38
C SER A 258 15.12 6.35 -15.07
N ILE A 259 15.51 6.41 -13.81
CA ILE A 259 16.73 5.78 -13.27
C ILE A 259 16.31 4.67 -12.32
N ILE A 260 16.86 3.47 -12.50
CA ILE A 260 16.66 2.31 -11.61
C ILE A 260 18.06 1.80 -11.20
N GLN A 261 18.39 1.88 -9.91
CA GLN A 261 19.73 1.52 -9.37
C GLN A 261 19.73 0.99 -7.94
#